data_AF-G0MHY2-F1
#
_entry.id   AF-G0MHY2-F1
#
_cell.length_a   1.000
_cell.length_b   1.000
_cell.length_c   1.000
_cell.angle_alpha   90.00
_cell.angle_beta   90.00
_cell.angle_gamma   90.00
#
_symmetry.space_group_name_H-M   'P 1'
#
loop_
_entity.id
_entity.type
_entity.pdbx_description
1 polymer ?
#
loop_
_entity_poly.entity_id
_entity_poly.type
_entity_poly.pdbx_seq_one_letter_code
_entity_poly.pdbx_strand_id
1 'polypeptide(L)'
;MPKLDFDRIWNDDRKFTYFFYTNAFLLLCGLASLVVGIWLYSSKNIFIELTPSSYSALSAAGLCVFSGVTICIIVGVGYLGVAWGNKPLLYSYIAFMVLLILVHGVARITGFLHKDEARENLRTSMLYNINTTHVLTKIGRKINLQITWDHLQTELECCGVDHYTDWYWSVHWPNNQYVPDSCCDPLHFNQNSSVANCGKMPEDDSILYQEGCFPKFADWLYHHIILVNWVTSILFVIEMILLFLSVAVLKVLKEATASTTSSKTRSPRRRDREQDPDSSSERIRLNSMDRIGDAREDGASINSR
;
A
#
# COMPACT_ATOMS: atom_id res chain seq x y z
N MET A 1 11.22 -17.30 -35.48
CA MET A 1 10.78 -17.14 -34.08
C MET A 1 9.33 -16.68 -34.08
N PRO A 2 8.48 -17.22 -33.19
CA PRO A 2 7.03 -17.10 -33.29
C PRO A 2 6.58 -15.64 -33.21
N LYS A 3 5.63 -15.27 -34.08
CA LYS A 3 4.97 -13.96 -34.05
C LYS A 3 4.16 -13.87 -32.76
N LEU A 4 4.57 -13.00 -31.84
CA LEU A 4 3.72 -12.62 -30.70
C LEU A 4 2.54 -11.81 -31.23
N ASP A 5 1.39 -12.46 -31.32
CA ASP A 5 0.13 -11.78 -31.65
C ASP A 5 -0.47 -11.17 -30.36
N PHE A 6 -0.01 -9.96 -30.05
CA PHE A 6 -0.45 -9.11 -28.92
C PHE A 6 -1.83 -8.47 -29.13
N ASP A 7 -2.43 -8.57 -30.32
CA ASP A 7 -3.75 -7.98 -30.60
C ASP A 7 -4.88 -8.73 -29.87
N ARG A 8 -4.56 -9.96 -29.49
CA ARG A 8 -5.31 -10.90 -28.67
C ARG A 8 -5.02 -10.78 -27.17
N ILE A 9 -3.99 -10.02 -26.77
CA ILE A 9 -3.45 -10.00 -25.40
C ILE A 9 -4.30 -9.17 -24.45
N TRP A 10 -5.14 -8.25 -24.94
CA TRP A 10 -5.95 -7.48 -24.02
C TRP A 10 -7.16 -6.78 -24.66
N ASN A 11 -8.27 -7.50 -24.87
CA ASN A 11 -9.56 -6.87 -25.23
C ASN A 11 -9.87 -5.73 -24.26
N ASP A 12 -10.33 -4.57 -24.74
CA ASP A 12 -10.40 -3.35 -23.92
C ASP A 12 -11.19 -3.55 -22.63
N ASP A 13 -12.28 -4.32 -22.66
CA ASP A 13 -13.08 -4.66 -21.48
C ASP A 13 -12.27 -5.38 -20.39
N ARG A 14 -11.40 -6.32 -20.77
CA ARG A 14 -10.56 -7.05 -19.81
C ARG A 14 -9.61 -6.09 -19.07
N LYS A 15 -9.32 -4.90 -19.64
CA LYS A 15 -8.26 -3.93 -19.20
C LYS A 15 -8.73 -3.19 -17.99
N PHE A 16 -9.94 -2.72 -18.12
CA PHE A 16 -10.74 -2.24 -17.02
C PHE A 16 -10.98 -3.35 -15.99
N THR A 17 -11.35 -4.57 -16.40
CA THR A 17 -11.62 -5.68 -15.46
C THR A 17 -10.44 -6.02 -14.55
N TYR A 18 -9.25 -6.33 -15.10
CA TYR A 18 -8.11 -6.67 -14.25
C TYR A 18 -7.63 -5.46 -13.43
N PHE A 19 -7.67 -4.24 -13.98
CA PHE A 19 -7.35 -3.03 -13.22
C PHE A 19 -8.25 -2.89 -11.98
N PHE A 20 -9.56 -3.10 -12.15
CA PHE A 20 -10.50 -3.03 -11.03
C PHE A 20 -10.29 -4.17 -10.02
N TYR A 21 -9.98 -5.40 -10.47
CA TYR A 21 -9.69 -6.51 -9.54
C TYR A 21 -8.39 -6.30 -8.75
N THR A 22 -7.32 -5.86 -9.39
CA THR A 22 -6.04 -5.62 -8.71
C THR A 22 -6.12 -4.43 -7.75
N ASN A 23 -6.87 -3.38 -8.10
CA ASN A 23 -7.15 -2.28 -7.18
C ASN A 23 -8.07 -2.69 -6.02
N ALA A 24 -9.07 -3.55 -6.26
CA ALA A 24 -9.92 -4.09 -5.20
C ALA A 24 -9.09 -4.90 -4.19
N PHE A 25 -8.18 -5.74 -4.69
CA PHE A 25 -7.27 -6.50 -3.84
C PHE A 25 -6.40 -5.56 -2.98
N LEU A 26 -5.80 -4.52 -3.58
CA LEU A 26 -5.04 -3.53 -2.80
C LEU A 26 -5.91 -2.78 -1.78
N LEU A 27 -7.16 -2.47 -2.11
CA LEU A 27 -8.09 -1.85 -1.19
C LEU A 27 -8.35 -2.74 0.03
N LEU A 28 -8.56 -4.04 -0.18
CA LEU A 28 -8.73 -5.00 0.91
C LEU A 28 -7.47 -5.06 1.79
N CYS A 29 -6.27 -5.06 1.20
CA CYS A 29 -5.02 -4.98 1.95
C CYS A 29 -4.91 -3.67 2.75
N GLY A 30 -5.29 -2.53 2.16
CA GLY A 30 -5.29 -1.23 2.82
C GLY A 30 -6.28 -1.17 4.00
N LEU A 31 -7.49 -1.68 3.83
CA LEU A 31 -8.50 -1.79 4.88
C LEU A 31 -8.05 -2.74 6.00
N ALA A 32 -7.46 -3.88 5.66
CA ALA A 32 -6.89 -4.79 6.64
C ALA A 32 -5.77 -4.11 7.46
N SER A 33 -4.87 -3.37 6.80
CA SER A 33 -3.83 -2.59 7.46
C SER A 33 -4.41 -1.51 8.39
N LEU A 34 -5.48 -0.81 7.98
CA LEU A 34 -6.18 0.15 8.82
C LEU A 34 -6.79 -0.52 10.07
N VAL A 35 -7.49 -1.64 9.89
CA VAL A 35 -8.11 -2.37 11.00
C VAL A 35 -7.04 -2.83 11.99
N VAL A 36 -5.93 -3.41 11.50
CA VAL A 36 -4.80 -3.82 12.35
C VAL A 36 -4.18 -2.61 13.05
N GLY A 37 -3.97 -1.50 12.35
CA GLY A 37 -3.41 -0.28 12.92
C GLY A 37 -4.28 0.32 14.03
N ILE A 38 -5.59 0.39 13.81
CA ILE A 38 -6.57 0.87 14.80
C ILE A 38 -6.66 -0.10 15.98
N TRP A 39 -6.67 -1.41 15.73
CA TRP A 39 -6.65 -2.44 16.77
C TRP A 39 -5.43 -2.28 17.67
N LEU A 40 -4.22 -2.20 17.08
CA LEU A 40 -2.99 -1.97 17.82
C LEU A 40 -3.03 -0.67 18.63
N TYR A 41 -3.62 0.40 18.08
CA TYR A 41 -3.79 1.66 18.79
C TYR A 41 -4.77 1.56 19.96
N SER A 42 -5.88 0.85 19.78
CA SER A 42 -6.92 0.66 20.79
C SER A 42 -6.47 -0.27 21.93
N SER A 43 -5.86 -1.40 21.60
CA SER A 43 -5.25 -2.29 22.60
C SER A 43 -4.26 -1.52 23.45
N LYS A 44 -3.43 -0.65 22.85
CA LYS A 44 -2.53 0.20 23.63
C LYS A 44 -3.24 1.13 24.59
N ASN A 45 -4.35 1.78 24.22
CA ASN A 45 -5.06 2.66 25.18
C ASN A 45 -5.56 1.92 26.42
N ILE A 46 -5.81 0.61 26.32
CA ILE A 46 -6.18 -0.26 27.44
C ILE A 46 -4.93 -0.72 28.24
N PHE A 47 -3.79 -0.89 27.58
CA PHE A 47 -2.51 -1.34 28.20
C PHE A 47 -1.53 -0.21 28.57
N ILE A 48 -1.85 1.07 28.28
CA ILE A 48 -1.02 2.25 28.62
C ILE A 48 -0.85 2.40 30.14
N GLU A 49 -1.70 1.77 30.96
CA GLU A 49 -1.50 1.67 32.41
C GLU A 49 -0.58 0.52 32.86
N LEU A 50 -0.31 -0.49 32.01
CA LEU A 50 0.27 -1.75 32.48
C LEU A 50 1.50 -2.24 31.70
N THR A 51 1.88 -1.67 30.55
CA THR A 51 3.00 -2.26 29.77
C THR A 51 3.85 -1.28 28.95
N PRO A 52 5.19 -1.32 29.11
CA PRO A 52 6.13 -0.38 28.48
C PRO A 52 6.61 -0.77 27.07
N SER A 53 6.19 -1.91 26.50
CA SER A 53 6.49 -2.33 25.10
C SER A 53 5.85 -1.43 24.02
N SER A 54 5.44 -0.21 24.41
CA SER A 54 4.48 0.62 23.69
C SER A 54 5.11 1.49 22.59
N TYR A 55 6.43 1.69 22.53
CA TYR A 55 7.07 2.51 21.49
C TYR A 55 7.14 1.81 20.13
N SER A 56 7.70 0.60 20.07
CA SER A 56 7.84 -0.17 18.82
C SER A 56 6.47 -0.42 18.18
N ALA A 57 5.50 -0.82 19.00
CA ALA A 57 4.16 -1.06 18.48
C ALA A 57 3.37 0.25 18.21
N LEU A 58 3.72 1.41 18.79
CA LEU A 58 3.04 2.70 18.48
C LEU A 58 3.57 3.25 17.16
N SER A 59 4.88 3.12 16.93
CA SER A 59 5.47 3.35 15.62
C SER A 59 4.86 2.43 14.56
N ALA A 60 4.76 1.12 14.85
CA ALA A 60 4.13 0.15 13.95
C ALA A 60 2.63 0.46 13.70
N ALA A 61 1.85 0.77 14.75
CA ALA A 61 0.44 1.13 14.62
C ALA A 61 0.25 2.38 13.74
N GLY A 62 1.07 3.42 13.99
CA GLY A 62 1.06 4.64 13.17
C GLY A 62 1.40 4.38 11.71
N LEU A 63 2.38 3.53 11.44
CA LEU A 63 2.75 3.11 10.08
C LEU A 63 1.63 2.30 9.40
N CYS A 64 0.97 1.37 10.10
CA CYS A 64 -0.16 0.59 9.59
C CYS A 64 -1.36 1.48 9.25
N VAL A 65 -1.68 2.45 10.12
CA VAL A 65 -2.76 3.42 9.87
C VAL A 65 -2.41 4.32 8.69
N PHE A 66 -1.22 4.92 8.69
CA PHE A 66 -0.78 5.82 7.62
C PHE A 66 -0.78 5.12 6.26
N SER A 67 -0.12 3.96 6.17
CA SER A 67 -0.09 3.17 4.93
C SER A 67 -1.49 2.75 4.48
N GLY A 68 -2.35 2.30 5.40
CA GLY A 68 -3.73 1.92 5.09
C GLY A 68 -4.56 3.09 4.53
N VAL A 69 -4.47 4.29 5.14
CA VAL A 69 -5.17 5.48 4.62
C VAL A 69 -4.64 5.85 3.24
N THR A 70 -3.31 5.88 3.07
CA THR A 70 -2.68 6.20 1.79
C THR A 70 -3.11 5.24 0.68
N ILE A 71 -3.14 3.93 0.94
CA ILE A 71 -3.60 2.93 -0.03
C ILE A 71 -5.07 3.19 -0.42
N CYS A 72 -5.95 3.44 0.55
CA CYS A 72 -7.36 3.74 0.28
C CYS A 72 -7.54 4.98 -0.60
N ILE A 73 -6.77 6.05 -0.35
CA ILE A 73 -6.81 7.29 -1.15
C ILE A 73 -6.32 7.00 -2.58
N ILE A 74 -5.16 6.36 -2.73
CA ILE A 74 -4.58 6.08 -4.04
C ILE A 74 -5.53 5.21 -4.87
N VAL A 75 -6.07 4.15 -4.28
CA VAL A 75 -7.03 3.26 -4.95
C VAL A 75 -8.32 4.03 -5.31
N GLY A 76 -8.83 4.86 -4.40
CA GLY A 76 -9.99 5.71 -4.68
C GLY A 76 -9.79 6.64 -5.87
N VAL A 77 -8.62 7.31 -5.95
CA VAL A 77 -8.25 8.14 -7.11
C VAL A 77 -8.18 7.32 -8.40
N GLY A 78 -7.65 6.09 -8.33
CA GLY A 78 -7.61 5.16 -9.47
C GLY A 78 -9.00 4.76 -9.98
N TYR A 79 -9.91 4.38 -9.07
CA TYR A 79 -11.30 4.06 -9.42
C TYR A 79 -12.02 5.26 -10.04
N LEU A 80 -11.96 6.43 -9.39
CA LEU A 80 -12.62 7.65 -9.86
C LEU A 80 -12.03 8.12 -11.21
N GLY A 81 -10.72 7.98 -11.40
CA GLY A 81 -10.04 8.33 -12.65
C GLY A 81 -10.57 7.52 -13.84
N VAL A 82 -10.79 6.22 -13.66
CA VAL A 82 -11.35 5.35 -14.72
C VAL A 82 -12.86 5.54 -14.86
N ALA A 83 -13.61 5.56 -13.76
CA ALA A 83 -15.07 5.65 -13.77
C ALA A 83 -15.58 6.96 -14.40
N TRP A 84 -14.89 8.08 -14.17
CA TRP A 84 -15.22 9.37 -14.77
C TRP A 84 -14.48 9.63 -16.09
N GLY A 85 -13.66 8.70 -16.57
CA GLY A 85 -12.81 8.90 -17.75
C GLY A 85 -11.87 10.11 -17.63
N ASN A 86 -11.53 10.50 -16.39
CA ASN A 86 -10.86 11.75 -16.08
C ASN A 86 -9.33 11.55 -16.09
N LYS A 87 -8.71 11.92 -17.21
CA LYS A 87 -7.27 11.74 -17.46
C LYS A 87 -6.34 12.33 -16.39
N PRO A 88 -6.48 13.58 -15.91
CA PRO A 88 -5.62 14.10 -14.84
C PRO A 88 -5.67 13.30 -13.55
N LEU A 89 -6.84 12.74 -13.16
CA LEU A 89 -6.91 11.84 -12.01
C LEU A 89 -6.08 10.56 -12.25
N LEU A 90 -6.14 10.00 -13.46
CA LEU A 90 -5.36 8.82 -13.82
C LEU A 90 -3.85 9.12 -13.92
N TYR A 91 -3.45 10.30 -14.39
CA TYR A 91 -2.04 10.74 -14.33
C TYR A 91 -1.55 10.89 -12.90
N SER A 92 -2.38 11.44 -12.00
CA SER A 92 -2.04 11.54 -10.58
C SER A 92 -1.87 10.15 -9.95
N TYR A 93 -2.77 9.21 -10.24
CA TYR A 93 -2.64 7.82 -9.80
C TYR A 93 -1.33 7.17 -10.27
N ILE A 94 -0.99 7.31 -11.56
CA ILE A 94 0.26 6.79 -12.13
C ILE A 94 1.48 7.41 -11.43
N ALA A 95 1.46 8.73 -11.17
CA ALA A 95 2.54 9.41 -10.46
C ALA A 95 2.73 8.87 -9.04
N PHE A 96 1.64 8.62 -8.30
CA PHE A 96 1.70 8.01 -6.98
C PHE A 96 2.23 6.57 -7.04
N MET A 97 1.82 5.77 -8.02
CA MET A 97 2.33 4.39 -8.17
C MET A 97 3.82 4.36 -8.47
N VAL A 98 4.31 5.25 -9.33
CA VAL A 98 5.75 5.39 -9.58
C VAL A 98 6.50 5.77 -8.30
N LEU A 99 5.96 6.72 -7.53
CA LEU A 99 6.57 7.12 -6.25
C LEU A 99 6.64 5.94 -5.26
N LEU A 100 5.57 5.14 -5.16
CA LEU A 100 5.55 3.94 -4.30
C LEU A 100 6.61 2.93 -4.73
N ILE A 101 6.70 2.63 -6.03
CA ILE A 101 7.72 1.70 -6.57
C ILE A 101 9.13 2.19 -6.25
N LEU A 102 9.39 3.49 -6.36
CA LEU A 102 10.70 4.07 -6.03
C LEU A 102 11.02 3.94 -4.54
N VAL A 103 10.08 4.31 -3.66
CA VAL A 103 10.27 4.21 -2.20
C VAL A 103 10.45 2.75 -1.78
N HIS A 104 9.62 1.85 -2.31
CA HIS A 104 9.69 0.42 -2.04
C HIS A 104 11.02 -0.18 -2.54
N GLY A 105 11.45 0.18 -3.75
CA GLY A 105 12.73 -0.22 -4.32
C GLY A 105 13.92 0.24 -3.46
N VAL A 106 13.95 1.52 -3.07
CA VAL A 106 15.00 2.08 -2.21
C VAL A 106 15.01 1.38 -0.85
N ALA A 107 13.84 1.20 -0.21
CA ALA A 107 13.74 0.52 1.07
C ALA A 107 14.30 -0.91 1.03
N ARG A 108 13.99 -1.67 -0.04
CA ARG A 108 14.50 -3.03 -0.22
C ARG A 108 16.01 -3.07 -0.46
N ILE A 109 16.53 -2.19 -1.30
CA ILE A 109 17.97 -2.11 -1.59
C ILE A 109 18.73 -1.73 -0.32
N THR A 110 18.30 -0.68 0.38
CA THR A 110 18.93 -0.23 1.63
C THR A 110 18.86 -1.29 2.72
N GLY A 111 17.71 -1.96 2.86
CA GLY A 111 17.54 -3.05 3.83
C GLY A 111 18.43 -4.26 3.53
N PHE A 112 18.68 -4.56 2.25
CA PHE A 112 19.60 -5.61 1.86
C PHE A 112 21.07 -5.23 2.12
N LEU A 113 21.45 -4.00 1.77
CA LEU A 113 22.84 -3.53 1.91
C LEU A 113 23.27 -3.38 3.37
N HIS A 114 22.40 -2.89 4.24
CA HIS A 114 22.71 -2.60 5.65
C HIS A 114 22.22 -3.69 6.61
N LYS A 115 21.97 -4.91 6.12
CA LYS A 115 21.45 -6.01 6.96
C LYS A 115 22.39 -6.36 8.12
N ASP A 116 23.70 -6.37 7.86
CA ASP A 116 24.71 -6.78 8.84
C ASP A 116 24.97 -5.64 9.84
N GLU A 117 25.00 -4.39 9.36
CA GLU A 117 25.07 -3.20 10.20
C GLU A 117 23.83 -3.07 11.10
N ALA A 118 22.63 -3.33 10.57
CA ALA A 118 21.40 -3.35 11.37
C ALA A 118 21.44 -4.42 12.47
N ARG A 119 22.03 -5.58 12.19
CA ARG A 119 22.23 -6.64 13.17
C ARG A 119 23.20 -6.21 14.28
N GLU A 120 24.32 -5.57 13.94
CA GLU A 120 25.27 -5.08 14.97
C GLU A 120 24.72 -3.89 15.77
N ASN A 121 24.00 -2.98 15.11
CA ASN A 121 23.31 -1.88 15.77
C ASN A 121 22.25 -2.39 16.76
N LEU A 122 21.55 -3.48 16.42
CA LEU A 122 20.62 -4.15 17.33
C LEU A 122 21.34 -4.70 18.56
N ARG A 123 22.48 -5.39 18.37
CA ARG A 123 23.31 -5.91 19.45
C ARG A 123 23.79 -4.80 20.39
N THR A 124 24.37 -3.75 19.81
CA THR A 124 24.86 -2.58 20.54
C THR A 124 23.74 -1.88 21.30
N SER A 125 22.55 -1.79 20.70
CA SER A 125 21.37 -1.24 21.36
C SER A 125 20.92 -2.11 22.54
N MET A 126 20.96 -3.44 22.42
CA MET A 126 20.68 -4.34 23.54
C MET A 126 21.69 -4.18 24.68
N LEU A 127 22.99 -4.09 24.38
CA LEU A 127 24.05 -3.84 25.36
C LEU A 127 23.90 -2.48 26.05
N TYR A 128 23.41 -1.46 25.35
CA TYR A 128 23.07 -0.19 25.99
C TYR A 128 21.84 -0.31 26.89
N ASN A 129 20.79 -0.99 26.40
CA ASN A 129 19.51 -1.10 27.09
C ASN A 129 19.58 -1.96 28.37
N ILE A 130 20.45 -2.98 28.43
CA ILE A 130 20.64 -3.80 29.64
C ILE A 130 21.16 -2.96 30.83
N ASN A 131 21.81 -1.83 30.55
CA ASN A 131 22.34 -0.92 31.57
C ASN A 131 21.36 0.22 31.94
N THR A 132 20.13 0.17 31.41
CA THR A 132 19.12 1.21 31.64
C THR A 132 17.86 0.63 32.26
N THR A 133 17.43 1.20 33.39
CA THR A 133 16.20 0.77 34.09
C THR A 133 14.94 1.26 33.40
N HIS A 134 15.00 2.49 32.88
CA HIS A 134 13.87 3.10 32.21
C HIS A 134 14.30 4.02 31.07
N VAL A 135 13.48 4.07 30.03
CA VAL A 135 13.62 5.02 28.93
C VAL A 135 12.49 6.05 28.99
N LEU A 136 12.85 7.33 29.04
CA LEU A 136 11.91 8.45 28.92
C LEU A 136 11.66 8.74 27.45
N THR A 137 10.43 8.57 27.01
CA THR A 137 10.01 8.92 25.65
C THR A 137 9.92 10.44 25.48
N LYS A 138 9.98 10.93 24.23
CA LYS A 138 9.76 12.35 23.89
C LYS A 138 8.38 12.89 24.30
N ILE A 139 7.45 12.01 24.66
CA ILE A 139 6.08 12.32 25.14
C ILE A 139 6.00 12.21 26.68
N GLY A 140 7.14 12.04 27.37
CA GLY A 140 7.22 12.00 28.83
C GLY A 140 6.84 10.66 29.48
N ARG A 141 6.54 9.61 28.69
CA ARG A 141 6.26 8.27 29.23
C ARG A 141 7.54 7.53 29.61
N LYS A 142 7.54 6.87 30.77
CA LYS A 142 8.62 5.99 31.26
C LYS A 142 8.35 4.55 30.85
N ILE A 143 9.30 3.94 30.15
CA ILE A 143 9.28 2.54 29.75
C ILE A 143 10.12 1.76 30.75
N ASN A 144 9.55 0.77 31.46
CA ASN A 144 10.33 -0.13 32.32
C ASN A 144 10.98 -1.24 31.48
N LEU A 145 12.30 -1.21 31.36
CA LEU A 145 13.04 -2.18 30.56
C LEU A 145 13.15 -3.53 31.25
N GLN A 146 13.03 -3.60 32.58
CA GLN A 146 13.15 -4.85 33.35
C GLN A 146 12.09 -5.87 32.91
N ILE A 147 10.81 -5.46 32.86
CA ILE A 147 9.70 -6.33 32.43
C ILE A 147 9.91 -6.82 30.98
N THR A 148 10.52 -5.99 30.13
CA THR A 148 10.79 -6.35 28.73
C THR A 148 11.91 -7.38 28.64
N TRP A 149 12.96 -7.22 29.45
CA TRP A 149 14.02 -8.20 29.59
C TRP A 149 13.52 -9.51 30.16
N ASP A 150 12.68 -9.47 31.20
CA ASP A 150 12.11 -10.67 31.80
C ASP A 150 11.34 -11.50 30.79
N HIS A 151 10.43 -10.86 30.03
CA HIS A 151 9.68 -11.54 28.98
C HIS A 151 10.59 -12.06 27.86
N LEU A 152 11.61 -11.30 27.46
CA LEU A 152 12.55 -11.72 26.41
C LEU A 152 13.32 -12.98 26.83
N GLN A 153 13.82 -12.99 28.07
CA GLN A 153 14.63 -14.07 28.63
C GLN A 153 13.81 -15.34 28.86
N THR A 154 12.57 -15.22 29.33
CA THR A 154 11.68 -16.37 29.50
C THR A 154 11.18 -16.94 28.18
N GLU A 155 10.90 -16.10 27.18
CA GLU A 155 10.34 -16.56 25.89
C GLU A 155 11.40 -17.18 24.97
N LEU A 156 12.65 -16.70 25.06
CA LEU A 156 13.76 -17.17 24.22
C LEU A 156 14.75 -18.08 24.96
N GLU A 157 14.49 -18.37 26.23
CA GLU A 157 15.33 -19.24 27.08
C GLU A 157 16.81 -18.82 27.04
N CYS A 158 17.06 -17.55 27.35
CA CYS A 158 18.37 -16.90 27.21
C CYS A 158 18.66 -15.95 28.39
N CYS A 159 19.93 -15.59 28.61
CA CYS A 159 20.32 -14.62 29.63
C CYS A 159 21.40 -13.65 29.16
N GLY A 160 21.21 -12.37 29.48
CA GLY A 160 22.09 -11.29 29.04
C GLY A 160 22.02 -11.04 27.53
N VAL A 161 22.91 -10.23 26.99
CA VAL A 161 22.92 -9.92 25.55
C VAL A 161 23.70 -10.98 24.80
N ASP A 162 24.97 -11.12 25.14
CA ASP A 162 25.86 -12.15 24.62
C ASP A 162 26.02 -13.29 25.62
N HIS A 163 25.94 -12.99 26.92
CA HIS A 163 26.11 -13.96 27.99
C HIS A 163 25.51 -13.48 29.32
N TYR A 164 25.19 -14.38 30.26
CA TYR A 164 24.59 -14.02 31.55
C TYR A 164 25.43 -13.03 32.36
N THR A 165 26.76 -13.09 32.19
CA THR A 165 27.73 -12.18 32.84
C THR A 165 27.49 -10.72 32.51
N ASP A 166 26.83 -10.39 31.39
CA ASP A 166 26.50 -9.01 31.01
C ASP A 166 25.73 -8.26 32.11
N TRP A 167 24.95 -8.98 32.91
CA TRP A 167 24.23 -8.42 34.06
C TRP A 167 25.13 -8.01 35.22
N TYR A 168 26.30 -8.63 35.38
CA TYR A 168 27.23 -8.33 36.48
C TYR A 168 27.84 -6.93 36.37
N TRP A 169 27.88 -6.38 35.16
CA TRP A 169 28.33 -5.02 34.91
C TRP A 169 27.17 -4.02 34.78
N SER A 170 25.92 -4.46 35.02
CA SER A 170 24.74 -3.61 34.93
C SER A 170 24.56 -2.71 36.16
N VAL A 171 23.99 -1.53 35.94
CA VAL A 171 23.65 -0.54 36.99
C VAL A 171 22.53 -1.04 37.92
N HIS A 172 21.87 -2.15 37.59
CA HIS A 172 20.75 -2.71 38.36
C HIS A 172 21.19 -3.25 39.73
N TRP A 173 22.39 -3.85 39.82
CA TRP A 173 22.92 -4.41 41.06
C TRP A 173 24.40 -4.04 41.23
N PRO A 174 24.71 -2.78 41.60
CA PRO A 174 26.09 -2.35 41.75
C PRO A 174 26.81 -3.22 42.80
N ASN A 175 28.01 -3.68 42.45
CA ASN A 175 28.88 -4.51 43.29
C ASN A 175 28.33 -5.92 43.62
N ASN A 176 27.26 -6.38 42.98
CA ASN A 176 26.76 -7.74 43.14
C ASN A 176 26.75 -8.45 41.79
N GLN A 177 27.19 -9.70 41.76
CA GLN A 177 27.13 -10.55 40.57
C GLN A 177 25.76 -11.22 40.48
N TYR A 178 24.72 -10.40 40.28
CA TYR A 178 23.33 -10.87 40.20
C TYR A 178 22.79 -10.80 38.78
N VAL A 179 21.86 -11.70 38.48
CA VAL A 179 21.04 -11.71 37.28
C VAL A 179 19.55 -11.60 37.65
N PRO A 180 18.67 -11.20 36.72
CA PRO A 180 17.23 -11.33 36.90
C PRO A 180 16.82 -12.79 37.14
N ASP A 181 15.75 -13.03 37.92
CA ASP A 181 15.23 -14.39 38.12
C ASP A 181 14.67 -15.01 36.81
N SER A 182 14.35 -14.19 35.82
CA SER A 182 13.96 -14.61 34.47
C SER A 182 15.09 -15.27 33.67
N CYS A 183 16.35 -15.14 34.11
CA CYS A 183 17.49 -15.86 33.56
C CYS A 183 17.63 -17.31 34.05
N CYS A 184 16.85 -17.72 35.05
CA CYS A 184 16.97 -19.05 35.63
C CYS A 184 16.22 -20.08 34.81
N ASP A 185 16.88 -21.19 34.51
CA ASP A 185 16.32 -22.28 33.74
C ASP A 185 15.36 -23.10 34.62
N PRO A 186 14.05 -23.12 34.32
CA PRO A 186 13.07 -23.88 35.09
C PRO A 186 13.35 -25.39 35.15
N LEU A 187 14.11 -25.95 34.20
CA LEU A 187 14.46 -27.37 34.17
C LEU A 187 15.29 -27.81 35.38
N HIS A 188 16.02 -26.87 35.99
CA HIS A 188 16.83 -27.12 37.17
C HIS A 188 16.05 -27.04 38.49
N PHE A 189 14.77 -26.62 38.45
CA PHE A 189 13.93 -26.47 39.65
C PHE A 189 12.77 -27.48 39.64
N ASN A 190 12.60 -28.21 40.74
CA ASN A 190 11.45 -29.09 40.93
C ASN A 190 10.23 -28.32 41.47
N GLN A 191 9.04 -28.94 41.50
CA GLN A 191 7.81 -28.30 42.01
C GLN A 191 7.89 -27.82 43.48
N ASN A 192 8.88 -28.28 44.23
CA ASN A 192 9.09 -27.93 45.65
C ASN A 192 10.18 -26.85 45.85
N SER A 193 10.84 -26.41 44.78
CA SER A 193 11.93 -25.42 44.81
C SER A 193 11.44 -24.12 44.19
N SER A 194 11.55 -23.01 44.92
CA SER A 194 11.15 -21.71 44.41
C SER A 194 12.21 -21.14 43.48
N VAL A 195 11.82 -20.78 42.24
CA VAL A 195 12.63 -19.98 41.30
C VAL A 195 12.86 -18.56 41.83
N ALA A 196 12.15 -18.14 42.88
CA ALA A 196 12.30 -16.82 43.48
C ALA A 196 13.71 -16.59 44.04
N ASN A 197 14.36 -15.49 43.62
CA ASN A 197 15.72 -15.08 43.95
C ASN A 197 16.85 -16.01 43.48
N CYS A 198 16.58 -16.93 42.53
CA CYS A 198 17.62 -17.77 41.94
C CYS A 198 18.76 -16.95 41.33
N GLY A 199 18.47 -15.76 40.78
CA GLY A 199 19.47 -14.93 40.11
C GLY A 199 20.39 -14.14 41.06
N LYS A 200 20.07 -14.10 42.36
CA LYS A 200 20.85 -13.39 43.38
C LYS A 200 21.80 -14.29 44.17
N MET A 201 21.62 -15.60 44.08
CA MET A 201 22.45 -16.55 44.81
C MET A 201 22.46 -17.89 44.07
N PRO A 202 23.04 -17.95 42.85
CA PRO A 202 23.21 -19.21 42.18
C PRO A 202 24.14 -20.09 43.02
N GLU A 203 23.67 -21.28 43.42
CA GLU A 203 24.55 -22.31 44.01
C GLU A 203 25.55 -22.82 42.97
N ASP A 204 25.14 -22.82 41.69
CA ASP A 204 25.91 -23.16 40.51
C ASP A 204 25.42 -22.28 39.34
N ASP A 205 26.33 -21.74 38.54
CA ASP A 205 25.99 -20.96 37.35
C ASP A 205 25.23 -21.80 36.31
N SER A 206 25.33 -23.13 36.38
CA SER A 206 24.62 -24.06 35.48
C SER A 206 23.10 -23.96 35.54
N ILE A 207 22.52 -23.38 36.60
CA ILE A 207 21.07 -23.19 36.75
C ILE A 207 20.54 -22.01 35.92
N LEU A 208 21.44 -21.20 35.34
CA LEU A 208 21.12 -20.05 34.51
C LEU A 208 21.20 -20.42 33.03
N TYR A 209 20.41 -19.73 32.20
CA TYR A 209 20.56 -19.83 30.76
C TYR A 209 21.95 -19.39 30.32
N GLN A 210 22.68 -20.30 29.67
CA GLN A 210 24.07 -20.07 29.26
C GLN A 210 24.17 -19.29 27.94
N GLU A 211 23.12 -19.33 27.10
CA GLU A 211 23.10 -18.62 25.83
C GLU A 211 22.64 -17.16 25.98
N GLY A 212 23.34 -16.24 25.31
CA GLY A 212 22.92 -14.84 25.20
C GLY A 212 21.63 -14.66 24.42
N CYS A 213 20.87 -13.61 24.74
CA CYS A 213 19.61 -13.33 24.05
C CYS A 213 19.78 -12.79 22.62
N PHE A 214 20.89 -12.12 22.30
CA PHE A 214 21.13 -11.58 20.97
C PHE A 214 21.15 -12.65 19.87
N PRO A 215 21.93 -13.76 19.96
CA PRO A 215 21.93 -14.77 18.91
C PRO A 215 20.57 -15.44 18.72
N LYS A 216 19.87 -15.79 19.82
CA LYS A 216 18.50 -16.33 19.78
C LYS A 216 17.50 -15.36 19.15
N PHE A 217 17.52 -14.10 19.60
CA PHE A 217 16.62 -13.07 19.09
C PHE A 217 16.90 -12.72 17.64
N ALA A 218 18.16 -12.65 17.23
CA ALA A 218 18.54 -12.40 15.84
C ALA A 218 18.07 -13.53 14.91
N ASP A 219 18.17 -14.78 15.34
CA ASP A 219 17.68 -15.93 14.57
C ASP A 219 16.15 -15.95 14.47
N TRP A 220 15.46 -15.76 15.61
CA TRP A 220 14.01 -15.60 15.65
C TRP A 220 13.53 -14.46 14.73
N LEU A 221 14.22 -13.32 14.78
CA LEU A 221 13.92 -12.16 13.96
C LEU A 221 14.16 -12.45 12.46
N TYR A 222 15.27 -13.13 12.12
CA TYR A 222 15.57 -13.52 10.75
C TYR A 222 14.48 -14.43 10.16
N HIS A 223 13.97 -15.37 10.95
CA HIS A 223 12.88 -16.26 10.55
C HIS A 223 11.55 -15.53 10.30
N HIS A 224 11.25 -14.44 11.02
CA HIS A 224 10.06 -13.63 10.72
C HIS A 224 10.31 -12.62 9.58
N ILE A 225 11.50 -12.04 9.51
CA ILE A 225 11.89 -11.11 8.44
C ILE A 225 11.86 -11.80 7.07
N ILE A 226 12.22 -13.07 6.96
CA ILE A 226 12.17 -13.77 5.67
C ILE A 226 10.74 -13.84 5.12
N LEU A 227 9.73 -14.09 5.98
CA LEU A 227 8.32 -14.07 5.60
C LEU A 227 7.89 -12.68 5.14
N VAL A 228 8.27 -11.64 5.88
CA VAL A 228 8.01 -10.24 5.51
C VAL A 228 8.66 -9.89 4.17
N ASN A 229 9.88 -10.35 3.91
CA ASN A 229 10.58 -10.15 2.63
C ASN A 229 9.84 -10.80 1.45
N TRP A 230 9.27 -12.01 1.63
CA TRP A 230 8.47 -12.65 0.59
C TRP A 230 7.16 -11.90 0.33
N VAL A 231 6.44 -11.52 1.38
CA VAL A 231 5.16 -10.79 1.27
C VAL A 231 5.37 -9.43 0.58
N THR A 232 6.37 -8.67 1.01
CA THR A 232 6.73 -7.37 0.39
C THR A 232 7.21 -7.55 -1.05
N SER A 233 7.88 -8.67 -1.38
CA SER A 233 8.25 -8.97 -2.76
C SER A 233 7.07 -9.18 -3.68
N ILE A 234 6.05 -9.91 -3.23
CA ILE A 234 4.82 -10.12 -3.98
C ILE A 234 4.10 -8.78 -4.18
N LEU A 235 4.02 -7.95 -3.14
CA LEU A 235 3.43 -6.62 -3.23
C LEU A 235 4.12 -5.74 -4.28
N PHE A 236 5.45 -5.74 -4.33
CA PHE A 236 6.22 -5.01 -5.34
C PHE A 236 5.89 -5.44 -6.78
N VAL A 237 5.73 -6.74 -7.01
CA VAL A 237 5.31 -7.26 -8.33
C VAL A 237 3.89 -6.80 -8.68
N ILE A 238 2.98 -6.79 -7.69
CA ILE A 238 1.61 -6.30 -7.88
C ILE A 238 1.61 -4.80 -8.24
N GLU A 239 2.43 -3.98 -7.58
CA GLU A 239 2.59 -2.55 -7.90
C GLU A 239 3.07 -2.34 -9.36
N MET A 240 4.02 -3.16 -9.82
CA MET A 240 4.49 -3.13 -11.22
C MET A 240 3.40 -3.51 -12.21
N ILE A 241 2.60 -4.54 -11.91
CA ILE A 241 1.46 -4.94 -12.72
C ILE A 241 0.43 -3.80 -12.76
N LEU A 242 0.11 -3.17 -11.63
CA LEU A 242 -0.81 -2.04 -11.56
C LEU A 242 -0.34 -0.82 -12.34
N LEU A 243 0.95 -0.52 -12.29
CA LEU A 243 1.54 0.54 -13.12
C LEU A 243 1.36 0.21 -14.61
N PHE A 244 1.65 -1.02 -15.02
CA PHE A 244 1.45 -1.45 -16.40
C PHE A 244 -0.03 -1.33 -16.83
N LEU A 245 -0.95 -1.82 -16.00
CA LEU A 245 -2.39 -1.77 -16.27
C LEU A 245 -2.92 -0.34 -16.34
N SER A 246 -2.49 0.54 -15.43
CA SER A 246 -2.91 1.94 -15.43
C SER A 246 -2.45 2.69 -16.69
N VAL A 247 -1.22 2.43 -17.17
CA VAL A 247 -0.74 2.98 -18.44
C VAL A 247 -1.54 2.41 -19.62
N ALA A 248 -1.85 1.11 -19.62
CA ALA A 248 -2.65 0.49 -20.67
C ALA A 248 -4.07 1.09 -20.73
N VAL A 249 -4.73 1.26 -19.58
CA VAL A 249 -6.05 1.90 -19.47
C VAL A 249 -6.00 3.37 -19.92
N LEU A 250 -4.97 4.11 -19.52
CA LEU A 250 -4.79 5.50 -19.95
C LEU A 250 -4.66 5.63 -21.48
N LYS A 251 -3.93 4.70 -22.13
CA LYS A 251 -3.80 4.67 -23.59
C LYS A 251 -5.16 4.48 -24.26
N VAL A 252 -5.94 3.51 -23.81
CA VAL A 252 -7.30 3.25 -24.33
C VAL A 252 -8.20 4.48 -24.17
N LEU A 253 -8.20 5.12 -23.00
CA LEU A 253 -8.98 6.34 -22.77
C LEU A 253 -8.53 7.51 -23.67
N LYS A 254 -7.23 7.61 -23.96
CA LYS A 254 -6.68 8.63 -24.87
C LYS A 254 -7.16 8.39 -26.31
N GLU A 255 -7.11 7.15 -26.79
CA GLU A 255 -7.56 6.75 -28.12
C GLU A 255 -9.06 6.97 -28.31
N ALA A 256 -9.89 6.60 -27.33
CA ALA A 256 -11.34 6.82 -27.35
C ALA A 256 -11.73 8.32 -27.41
N THR A 257 -10.93 9.19 -26.78
CA THR A 257 -11.16 10.64 -26.89
C THR A 257 -10.77 11.16 -28.27
N ALA A 258 -9.65 10.69 -28.83
CA ALA A 258 -9.14 11.14 -30.12
C ALA A 258 -10.10 10.78 -31.28
N SER A 259 -10.71 9.59 -31.24
CA SER A 259 -11.73 9.19 -32.22
C SER A 259 -12.99 10.07 -32.15
N THR A 260 -13.42 10.44 -30.94
CA THR A 260 -14.57 11.34 -30.71
C THR A 260 -14.31 12.77 -31.19
N THR A 261 -13.09 13.29 -31.00
CA THR A 261 -12.70 14.61 -31.54
C THR A 261 -12.64 14.58 -33.08
N SER A 262 -12.08 13.52 -33.66
CA SER A 262 -11.99 13.36 -35.12
C SER A 262 -13.36 13.29 -35.79
N SER A 263 -14.34 12.59 -35.19
CA SER A 263 -15.71 12.54 -35.73
C SER A 263 -16.44 13.88 -35.66
N LYS A 264 -16.23 14.69 -34.61
CA LYS A 264 -16.77 16.05 -34.51
C LYS A 264 -16.17 17.01 -35.54
N THR A 265 -14.87 16.90 -35.84
CA THR A 265 -14.21 17.74 -36.88
C THR A 265 -14.64 17.34 -38.31
N ARG A 266 -15.05 16.08 -38.52
CA ARG A 266 -15.48 15.56 -39.83
C ARG A 266 -16.96 15.80 -40.15
N SER A 267 -17.72 16.43 -39.26
CA SER A 267 -19.06 16.99 -39.56
C SER A 267 -18.89 18.42 -40.09
N PRO A 268 -18.92 18.67 -41.40
CA PRO A 268 -18.75 20.00 -41.95
C PRO A 268 -20.11 20.68 -42.09
N ARG A 269 -20.18 21.96 -41.71
CA ARG A 269 -20.95 23.02 -42.41
C ARG A 269 -21.99 22.52 -43.43
N ARG A 270 -23.24 22.31 -42.99
CA ARG A 270 -24.42 22.38 -43.86
C ARG A 270 -25.53 23.08 -43.07
N ARG A 271 -25.99 24.23 -43.58
CA ARG A 271 -26.59 25.38 -42.87
C ARG A 271 -25.48 26.17 -42.17
N ASP A 272 -24.91 27.23 -42.72
CA ASP A 272 -25.55 28.36 -43.39
C ASP A 272 -24.71 28.78 -44.60
N ARG A 273 -25.32 28.75 -45.78
CA ARG A 273 -24.83 29.51 -46.92
C ARG A 273 -26.02 30.33 -47.40
N GLU A 274 -25.97 31.62 -47.05
CA GLU A 274 -26.43 32.77 -47.82
C GLU A 274 -27.59 32.48 -48.79
N GLN A 275 -28.80 32.87 -48.38
CA GLN A 275 -29.91 33.06 -49.29
C GLN A 275 -30.23 34.55 -49.33
N ASP A 276 -29.60 35.28 -50.26
CA ASP A 276 -30.22 36.26 -51.18
C ASP A 276 -29.14 37.00 -51.99
N PRO A 277 -29.44 37.66 -53.14
CA PRO A 277 -30.67 37.66 -53.95
C PRO A 277 -30.37 37.37 -55.44
N ASP A 278 -31.37 37.44 -56.33
CA ASP A 278 -31.20 37.62 -57.79
C ASP A 278 -31.23 36.39 -58.74
N SER A 279 -32.11 35.40 -58.52
CA SER A 279 -32.52 34.50 -59.62
C SER A 279 -34.02 34.14 -59.68
N SER A 280 -34.82 34.79 -58.83
CA SER A 280 -36.28 34.58 -58.76
C SER A 280 -37.07 35.51 -59.69
N SER A 281 -36.56 36.69 -60.02
CA SER A 281 -37.30 37.69 -60.82
C SER A 281 -37.35 37.35 -62.32
N GLU A 282 -36.30 36.73 -62.85
CA GLU A 282 -36.21 36.41 -64.29
C GLU A 282 -37.06 35.20 -64.69
N ARG A 283 -37.22 34.23 -63.76
CA ARG A 283 -37.99 33.01 -64.00
C ARG A 283 -39.51 33.23 -63.92
N ILE A 284 -39.97 34.30 -63.27
CA ILE A 284 -41.40 34.61 -63.16
C ILE A 284 -41.90 35.38 -64.39
N ARG A 285 -41.08 36.21 -65.03
CA ARG A 285 -41.47 36.94 -66.25
C ARG A 285 -41.62 36.04 -67.47
N LEU A 286 -40.80 35.00 -67.61
CA LEU A 286 -40.90 34.05 -68.73
C LEU A 286 -42.18 33.20 -68.68
N ASN A 287 -42.69 32.87 -67.48
CA ASN A 287 -43.87 32.01 -67.34
C ASN A 287 -45.23 32.73 -67.49
N SER A 288 -45.27 34.07 -67.53
CA SER A 288 -46.54 34.81 -67.67
C SER A 288 -46.84 35.25 -69.10
N MET A 289 -45.87 35.24 -70.03
CA MET A 289 -46.07 35.68 -71.41
C MET A 289 -46.53 34.58 -72.36
N ASP A 290 -46.40 33.30 -71.99
CA ASP A 290 -46.90 32.17 -72.79
C ASP A 290 -48.36 31.78 -72.51
N ARG A 291 -49.02 32.42 -71.52
CA ARG A 291 -50.37 32.00 -71.08
C ARG A 291 -51.51 32.88 -71.59
N ILE A 292 -51.27 33.73 -72.59
CA ILE A 292 -52.29 34.62 -73.21
C ILE A 292 -52.59 34.21 -74.67
N GLY A 293 -52.05 33.09 -75.16
CA GLY A 293 -52.18 32.66 -76.57
C GLY A 293 -53.39 31.80 -76.92
N ASP A 294 -53.84 30.90 -76.06
CA ASP A 294 -54.81 29.87 -76.47
C ASP A 294 -56.09 29.89 -75.62
N ALA A 295 -56.99 30.80 -75.99
CA ALA A 295 -58.42 30.53 -75.88
C ALA A 295 -58.95 30.52 -77.32
N ARG A 296 -59.42 29.36 -77.83
CA ARG A 296 -60.52 29.17 -78.80
C ARG A 296 -60.49 27.74 -79.38
N GLU A 297 -61.67 27.19 -79.65
CA GLU A 297 -61.98 25.86 -80.23
C GLU A 297 -62.01 24.71 -79.19
N ASP A 298 -63.04 23.89 -78.97
CA ASP A 298 -64.41 23.67 -79.45
C ASP A 298 -65.10 22.84 -78.33
N GLY A 299 -66.39 22.90 -78.00
CA GLY A 299 -67.52 22.68 -78.88
C GLY A 299 -68.06 21.23 -78.76
N ALA A 300 -69.02 21.03 -77.85
CA ALA A 300 -70.15 20.09 -77.92
C ALA A 300 -70.01 18.55 -77.77
N SER A 301 -71.09 17.97 -77.20
CA SER A 301 -71.68 16.62 -77.42
C SER A 301 -71.58 15.62 -76.24
N ILE A 302 -72.60 15.47 -75.37
CA ILE A 302 -73.76 14.52 -75.40
C ILE A 302 -73.51 13.14 -74.71
N ASN A 303 -74.12 13.01 -73.51
CA ASN A 303 -75.12 12.02 -73.05
C ASN A 303 -74.89 10.49 -72.97
N SER A 304 -75.52 9.92 -71.92
CA SER A 304 -75.85 8.49 -71.60
C SER A 304 -74.67 7.58 -71.20
N ARG A 305 -74.74 6.71 -70.20
CA ARG A 305 -75.83 6.00 -69.53
C ARG A 305 -75.37 5.62 -68.12
#